data_AF-A0A9D1ENJ1-F1
#
_entry.id   AF-A0A9D1ENJ1-F1
#
_cell.length_a   1.000
_cell.length_b   1.000
_cell.length_c   1.000
_cell.angle_alpha   90.00
_cell.angle_beta   90.00
_cell.angle_gamma   90.00
#
_symmetry.space_group_name_H-M   'P 1'
#
loop_
_entity.id
_entity.type
_entity.pdbx_description
1 polymer ?
#
loop_
_entity_poly.entity_id
_entity_poly.type
_entity_poly.pdbx_seq_one_letter_code
_entity_poly.pdbx_strand_id
1 'polypeptide(L)'
;MSQNYAPNRRRKKVRIKYKNVGIALAIVLLIVIIICVACNANSDDADTPGTDGDPSVTTPAVTTPAVTTDPNATEPQTPEIETTSDPTKQSSYVFDFVDMTAADLGEGNLVLVNNNIEFLGSVSEDDLVVVREKKNQAYWVSDYSVMIKPVAMDALNSMLLDFYNATQNDSVMVRSGYRTIEYQQGLYDEELESTGAVSSSLVAKPGYSEHHTGLVVDFTTYDGESYEDFDGTGDYEWIMDNCYKYGYINRYPAGKEALTFIDNEPWHFRYVGIPHAEIMKDYDFCLEEYISFIKNYTIDTGFLYKETSDGAQYLIYYTPLSSAERTAVYIPIMDDQSTPYPYEISGNNVDGFIITVTLKEGTQTTAPVTGNSDNIQSSDQDNAQR
;
A
#
# COMPACT_ATOMS: atom_id res chain seq x y z
N MET A 1 -31.69 23.90 -59.48
CA MET A 1 -32.41 23.87 -58.18
C MET A 1 -32.58 22.42 -57.78
N SER A 2 -31.87 21.95 -56.76
CA SER A 2 -32.25 20.78 -55.97
C SER A 2 -31.61 20.94 -54.58
N GLN A 3 -32.45 21.01 -53.56
CA GLN A 3 -32.08 21.20 -52.16
C GLN A 3 -31.90 19.85 -51.45
N ASN A 4 -30.91 19.80 -50.57
CA ASN A 4 -30.64 18.69 -49.65
C ASN A 4 -31.72 18.56 -48.58
N TYR A 5 -32.18 17.34 -48.31
CA TYR A 5 -33.06 17.00 -47.19
C TYR A 5 -32.44 15.81 -46.42
N ALA A 6 -32.06 16.04 -45.16
CA ALA A 6 -31.58 15.00 -44.25
C ALA A 6 -32.75 14.37 -43.46
N PRO A 7 -32.79 13.05 -43.20
CA PRO A 7 -33.83 12.45 -42.39
C PRO A 7 -33.42 12.30 -40.91
N ASN A 8 -34.31 12.75 -40.03
CA ASN A 8 -34.29 12.53 -38.57
C ASN A 8 -34.44 11.04 -38.21
N ARG A 9 -33.50 10.45 -37.46
CA ARG A 9 -33.67 9.12 -36.81
C ARG A 9 -34.00 9.28 -35.32
N ARG A 10 -35.21 8.87 -34.94
CA ARG A 10 -35.69 8.75 -33.54
C ARG A 10 -34.99 7.58 -32.84
N ARG A 11 -34.35 7.83 -31.67
CA ARG A 11 -33.85 6.79 -30.75
C ARG A 11 -35.03 6.11 -30.01
N LYS A 12 -35.12 4.78 -30.06
CA LYS A 12 -36.02 3.97 -29.21
C LYS A 12 -35.34 3.74 -27.84
N LYS A 13 -36.03 4.07 -26.75
CA LYS A 13 -35.63 3.72 -25.38
C LYS A 13 -36.04 2.27 -25.08
N VAL A 14 -35.10 1.42 -24.66
CA VAL A 14 -35.38 0.08 -24.12
C VAL A 14 -35.46 0.19 -22.60
N ARG A 15 -36.57 -0.24 -22.00
CA ARG A 15 -36.75 -0.34 -20.54
C ARG A 15 -36.51 -1.79 -20.13
N ILE A 16 -35.46 -2.04 -19.35
CA ILE A 16 -35.19 -3.33 -18.71
C ILE A 16 -36.17 -3.48 -17.52
N LYS A 17 -36.88 -4.62 -17.43
CA LYS A 17 -37.87 -4.87 -16.38
C LYS A 17 -37.16 -5.47 -15.15
N TYR A 18 -37.08 -4.71 -14.08
CA TYR A 18 -36.51 -5.03 -12.75
C TYR A 18 -37.10 -6.26 -12.02
N LYS A 19 -37.97 -7.05 -12.65
CA LYS A 19 -38.67 -8.16 -12.00
C LYS A 19 -37.83 -9.42 -11.83
N ASN A 20 -36.68 -9.52 -12.52
CA ASN A 20 -35.83 -10.72 -12.51
C ASN A 20 -34.60 -10.58 -11.60
N VAL A 21 -34.20 -9.36 -11.24
CA VAL A 21 -33.04 -9.11 -10.36
C VAL A 21 -33.37 -9.48 -8.91
N GLY A 22 -34.57 -9.13 -8.43
CA GLY A 22 -34.99 -9.48 -7.07
C GLY A 22 -35.15 -10.98 -6.82
N ILE A 23 -35.43 -11.78 -7.87
CA ILE A 23 -35.54 -13.24 -7.75
C ILE A 23 -34.15 -13.88 -7.67
N ALA A 24 -33.17 -13.36 -8.42
CA ALA A 24 -31.79 -13.83 -8.35
C ALA A 24 -31.16 -13.55 -6.98
N LEU A 25 -31.37 -12.35 -6.42
CA LEU A 25 -30.86 -11.98 -5.09
C LEU A 25 -31.51 -12.80 -3.96
N ALA A 26 -32.81 -13.11 -4.06
CA ALA A 26 -33.49 -13.96 -3.08
C ALA A 26 -32.98 -15.41 -3.07
N ILE A 27 -32.53 -15.94 -4.23
CA ILE A 27 -31.96 -17.29 -4.35
C ILE A 27 -30.56 -17.34 -3.73
N VAL A 28 -29.72 -16.31 -3.95
CA VAL A 28 -28.39 -16.20 -3.33
C VAL A 28 -28.51 -16.13 -1.81
N LEU A 29 -29.43 -15.31 -1.29
CA LEU A 29 -29.68 -15.20 0.15
C LEU A 29 -30.14 -16.53 0.78
N LEU A 30 -30.98 -17.29 0.09
CA LEU A 30 -31.45 -18.60 0.58
C LEU A 30 -30.29 -19.63 0.66
N ILE A 31 -29.35 -19.60 -0.28
CA ILE A 31 -28.18 -20.48 -0.29
C ILE A 31 -27.25 -20.16 0.89
N VAL A 32 -27.02 -18.87 1.18
CA VAL A 32 -26.20 -18.43 2.31
C VAL A 32 -26.81 -18.86 3.65
N ILE A 33 -28.13 -18.72 3.84
CA ILE A 33 -28.81 -19.16 5.07
C ILE A 33 -28.67 -20.67 5.28
N ILE A 34 -28.76 -21.48 4.21
CA ILE A 34 -28.60 -22.94 4.30
C ILE A 34 -27.17 -23.30 4.72
N ILE A 35 -26.15 -22.58 4.24
CA ILE A 35 -24.75 -22.79 4.61
C ILE A 35 -24.54 -22.41 6.09
N CYS A 36 -25.07 -21.27 6.56
CA CYS A 36 -24.94 -20.86 7.96
C CYS A 36 -25.60 -21.84 8.94
N VAL A 37 -26.75 -22.42 8.58
CA VAL A 37 -27.42 -23.43 9.43
C VAL A 37 -26.64 -24.75 9.45
N ALA A 38 -25.95 -25.11 8.37
CA ALA A 38 -25.09 -26.29 8.33
C ALA A 38 -23.80 -26.13 9.16
N CYS A 39 -23.27 -24.90 9.26
CA CYS A 39 -22.05 -24.62 10.04
C CYS A 39 -22.29 -24.56 11.55
N ASN A 40 -23.50 -24.22 12.02
CA ASN A 40 -23.82 -24.14 13.46
C ASN A 40 -24.12 -25.48 14.15
N ALA A 41 -23.97 -26.61 13.45
CA ALA A 41 -24.31 -27.93 14.00
C ALA A 41 -23.13 -28.70 14.63
N ASN A 42 -21.92 -28.13 14.71
CA ASN A 42 -20.75 -28.85 15.24
C ASN A 42 -19.85 -27.96 16.12
N SER A 43 -20.13 -27.91 17.42
CA SER A 43 -19.10 -27.75 18.47
C SER A 43 -19.69 -27.88 19.87
N ASP A 44 -19.58 -29.08 20.45
CA ASP A 44 -19.73 -29.31 21.89
C ASP A 44 -18.36 -29.70 22.50
N ASP A 45 -17.98 -28.95 23.55
CA ASP A 45 -17.26 -29.28 24.79
C ASP A 45 -15.89 -30.02 24.80
N ALA A 46 -14.91 -29.43 25.52
CA ALA A 46 -14.58 -29.83 26.90
C ALA A 46 -13.26 -29.20 27.48
N ASP A 47 -13.41 -28.63 28.68
CA ASP A 47 -12.55 -28.65 29.90
C ASP A 47 -11.05 -28.24 29.95
N THR A 48 -10.80 -27.28 30.85
CA THR A 48 -9.61 -27.12 31.73
C THR A 48 -10.01 -27.55 33.16
N PRO A 49 -9.14 -27.90 34.15
CA PRO A 49 -8.18 -26.93 34.74
C PRO A 49 -6.95 -27.48 35.55
N GLY A 50 -6.06 -26.54 35.96
CA GLY A 50 -5.21 -26.61 37.18
C GLY A 50 -3.70 -26.81 36.94
N THR A 51 -2.73 -26.31 37.73
CA THR A 51 -2.67 -25.47 38.95
C THR A 51 -1.18 -25.13 39.20
N ASP A 52 -0.91 -23.97 39.81
CA ASP A 52 0.20 -23.53 40.71
C ASP A 52 1.64 -24.11 40.63
N GLY A 53 2.62 -23.18 40.71
CA GLY A 53 3.92 -23.45 41.33
C GLY A 53 5.08 -22.51 40.97
N ASP A 54 5.21 -21.37 41.67
CA ASP A 54 6.49 -20.64 41.82
C ASP A 54 7.29 -21.26 43.00
N PRO A 55 8.63 -21.31 42.92
CA PRO A 55 9.36 -20.45 43.84
C PRO A 55 10.64 -19.80 43.26
N SER A 56 10.77 -18.50 43.56
CA SER A 56 11.99 -17.73 43.83
C SER A 56 13.20 -18.53 44.34
N VAL A 57 14.43 -18.15 43.92
CA VAL A 57 15.64 -18.01 44.78
C VAL A 57 16.88 -17.47 44.00
N THR A 58 17.33 -16.30 44.45
CA THR A 58 18.69 -15.70 44.55
C THR A 58 19.72 -15.65 43.40
N THR A 59 20.15 -14.42 43.15
CA THR A 59 21.43 -13.95 42.59
C THR A 59 22.63 -14.22 43.50
N PRO A 60 23.84 -14.29 42.92
CA PRO A 60 24.99 -13.58 43.51
C PRO A 60 25.78 -12.74 42.50
N ALA A 61 26.24 -11.59 42.99
CA ALA A 61 27.12 -10.63 42.35
C ALA A 61 28.55 -11.18 42.17
N VAL A 62 29.25 -10.75 41.11
CA VAL A 62 30.71 -10.88 40.98
C VAL A 62 31.32 -9.56 40.49
N THR A 63 32.40 -9.23 41.18
CA THR A 63 33.20 -8.00 41.24
C THR A 63 34.10 -7.72 40.03
N THR A 64 34.24 -6.44 39.71
CA THR A 64 35.24 -5.82 38.84
C THR A 64 36.64 -5.79 39.50
N PRO A 65 37.74 -6.03 38.76
CA PRO A 65 39.08 -5.61 39.19
C PRO A 65 39.48 -4.27 38.56
N ALA A 66 40.04 -3.40 39.41
CA ALA A 66 40.70 -2.15 39.03
C ALA A 66 42.03 -2.42 38.29
N VAL A 67 42.33 -1.59 37.28
CA VAL A 67 43.63 -1.55 36.61
C VAL A 67 44.33 -0.24 36.92
N THR A 68 45.56 -0.41 37.38
CA THR A 68 46.53 0.59 37.86
C THR A 68 47.10 1.44 36.72
N THR A 69 47.28 2.73 36.95
CA THR A 69 47.91 3.69 36.04
C THR A 69 49.44 3.74 36.23
N ASP A 70 50.19 3.63 35.14
CA ASP A 70 51.65 3.84 35.07
C ASP A 70 51.95 5.20 34.39
N PRO A 71 52.70 6.14 35.01
CA PRO A 71 52.80 7.52 34.54
C PRO A 71 54.05 7.81 33.69
N ASN A 72 54.46 6.94 32.74
CA ASN A 72 55.58 7.29 31.85
C ASN A 72 55.62 6.53 30.49
N ALA A 73 54.59 6.68 29.66
CA ALA A 73 54.63 6.23 28.26
C ALA A 73 54.51 7.43 27.30
N THR A 74 55.52 7.55 26.44
CA THR A 74 55.75 8.59 25.44
C THR A 74 54.62 8.70 24.41
N GLU A 75 54.26 9.94 24.11
CA GLU A 75 53.22 10.38 23.16
C GLU A 75 53.53 9.93 21.72
N PRO A 76 52.67 9.12 21.06
CA PRO A 76 52.78 8.86 19.63
C PRO A 76 52.07 9.95 18.85
N GLN A 77 52.77 10.51 17.86
CA GLN A 77 52.19 11.41 16.86
C GLN A 77 51.07 10.69 16.10
N THR A 78 49.87 11.26 16.13
CA THR A 78 48.70 10.79 15.40
C THR A 78 48.91 11.01 13.90
N PRO A 79 48.81 9.97 13.05
CA PRO A 79 48.72 10.16 11.61
C PRO A 79 47.38 10.81 11.27
N GLU A 80 47.41 11.78 10.37
CA GLU A 80 46.23 12.39 9.76
C GLU A 80 45.40 11.27 9.09
N ILE A 81 44.29 10.89 9.71
CA ILE A 81 43.35 9.91 9.17
C ILE A 81 42.46 10.67 8.20
N GLU A 82 42.72 10.54 6.89
CA GLU A 82 41.69 10.75 5.89
C GLU A 82 40.57 9.73 6.16
N THR A 83 39.52 10.17 6.84
CA THR A 83 38.30 9.38 7.05
C THR A 83 37.54 9.36 5.73
N THR A 84 37.74 8.31 4.93
CA THR A 84 36.71 7.91 3.97
C THR A 84 35.61 7.24 4.78
N SER A 85 34.56 8.00 5.13
CA SER A 85 33.38 7.52 5.86
C SER A 85 32.74 6.38 5.06
N ASP A 86 32.59 5.23 5.71
CA ASP A 86 31.66 4.20 5.25
C ASP A 86 30.26 4.73 5.53
N PRO A 87 29.42 5.01 4.50
CA PRO A 87 28.09 5.57 4.67
C PRO A 87 27.13 4.58 5.35
N THR A 88 27.59 3.43 5.84
CA THR A 88 26.79 2.47 6.59
C THR A 88 27.07 2.46 8.10
N LYS A 89 27.98 3.31 8.60
CA LYS A 89 28.20 3.50 10.04
C LYS A 89 27.40 4.70 10.56
N GLN A 90 26.25 4.44 11.16
CA GLN A 90 25.32 5.44 11.68
C GLN A 90 25.92 6.44 12.68
N SER A 91 26.99 6.06 13.41
CA SER A 91 27.67 6.93 14.37
C SER A 91 28.47 8.08 13.74
N SER A 92 28.52 8.22 12.41
CA SER A 92 29.21 9.31 11.71
C SER A 92 28.29 10.33 11.05
N TYR A 93 26.97 10.14 11.07
CA TYR A 93 26.07 11.11 10.44
C TYR A 93 25.99 12.42 11.23
N VAL A 94 25.96 13.52 10.49
CA VAL A 94 25.42 14.80 10.94
C VAL A 94 23.96 14.85 10.50
N PHE A 95 23.12 15.59 11.22
CA PHE A 95 21.68 15.65 10.94
C PHE A 95 21.22 17.10 10.76
N ASP A 96 20.29 17.28 9.81
CA ASP A 96 19.36 18.41 9.77
C ASP A 96 18.00 17.98 10.34
N PHE A 97 17.00 18.84 10.39
CA PHE A 97 15.65 18.47 10.83
C PHE A 97 14.54 19.16 10.02
N VAL A 98 13.42 18.45 9.93
CA VAL A 98 12.14 18.94 9.43
C VAL A 98 11.16 18.97 10.59
N ASP A 99 10.48 20.10 10.78
CA ASP A 99 9.45 20.23 11.80
C ASP A 99 8.10 19.67 11.28
N MET A 100 7.62 18.63 11.94
CA MET A 100 6.33 17.99 11.67
C MET A 100 5.32 18.27 12.80
N THR A 101 4.03 18.07 12.53
CA THR A 101 2.92 18.29 13.45
C THR A 101 1.93 17.13 13.43
N ALA A 102 0.97 17.10 14.36
CA ALA A 102 -0.08 16.09 14.37
C ALA A 102 -0.92 16.07 13.07
N ALA A 103 -1.03 17.20 12.36
CA ALA A 103 -1.75 17.26 11.09
C ALA A 103 -1.07 16.45 9.97
N ASP A 104 0.24 16.22 10.10
CA ASP A 104 1.02 15.49 9.09
C ASP A 104 0.98 13.97 9.29
N LEU A 105 0.32 13.47 10.36
CA LEU A 105 0.20 12.02 10.63
C LEU A 105 -0.56 11.28 9.53
N GLY A 106 -1.53 11.95 8.90
CA GLY A 106 -2.36 11.39 7.84
C GLY A 106 -1.76 11.52 6.43
N GLU A 107 -0.51 11.96 6.32
CA GLU A 107 0.16 12.19 5.04
C GLU A 107 1.24 11.14 4.77
N GLY A 108 1.48 10.84 3.50
CA GLY A 108 2.51 9.89 3.03
C GLY A 108 1.98 8.48 2.71
N ASN A 109 2.91 7.61 2.32
CA ASN A 109 2.59 6.31 1.72
C ASN A 109 2.25 5.22 2.74
N LEU A 110 2.67 5.40 4.00
CA LEU A 110 2.57 4.40 5.09
C LEU A 110 1.47 4.71 6.09
N VAL A 111 0.48 5.50 5.69
CA VAL A 111 -0.72 5.77 6.50
C VAL A 111 -1.50 4.47 6.72
N LEU A 112 -1.63 4.05 7.98
CA LEU A 112 -2.39 2.86 8.34
C LEU A 112 -3.86 3.22 8.54
N VAL A 113 -4.72 2.67 7.70
CA VAL A 113 -6.18 2.84 7.79
C VAL A 113 -6.81 1.45 7.79
N ASN A 114 -7.76 1.21 8.68
CA ASN A 114 -8.53 -0.03 8.73
C ASN A 114 -9.83 0.20 9.52
N ASN A 115 -10.58 -0.86 9.82
CA ASN A 115 -11.85 -0.77 10.54
C ASN A 115 -11.78 -0.17 11.96
N ASN A 116 -10.58 -0.02 12.53
CA ASN A 116 -10.34 0.56 13.85
C ASN A 116 -9.54 1.88 13.81
N ILE A 117 -8.95 2.23 12.67
CA ILE A 117 -8.09 3.40 12.52
C ILE A 117 -8.64 4.26 11.39
N GLU A 118 -9.23 5.40 11.78
CA GLU A 118 -9.74 6.42 10.86
C GLU A 118 -8.59 7.10 10.11
N PHE A 119 -8.81 7.42 8.84
CA PHE A 119 -7.90 8.23 8.05
C PHE A 119 -7.89 9.68 8.57
N LEU A 120 -6.73 10.14 9.04
CA LEU A 120 -6.55 11.51 9.56
C LEU A 120 -6.22 12.53 8.47
N GLY A 121 -5.82 12.07 7.29
CA GLY A 121 -5.39 12.91 6.18
C GLY A 121 -6.55 13.45 5.34
N SER A 122 -6.19 14.18 4.30
CA SER A 122 -7.14 14.63 3.29
C SER A 122 -6.52 14.56 1.90
N VAL A 123 -7.29 14.15 0.91
CA VAL A 123 -6.82 14.05 -0.47
C VAL A 123 -7.65 14.99 -1.34
N SER A 124 -6.98 15.98 -1.95
CA SER A 124 -7.60 16.80 -2.98
C SER A 124 -7.67 16.02 -4.29
N GLU A 125 -8.76 16.14 -5.05
CA GLU A 125 -8.83 15.56 -6.39
C GLU A 125 -7.78 16.14 -7.35
N ASP A 126 -7.31 17.37 -7.09
CA ASP A 126 -6.22 18.00 -7.85
C ASP A 126 -4.87 17.29 -7.64
N ASP A 127 -4.73 16.52 -6.56
CA ASP A 127 -3.52 15.72 -6.26
C ASP A 127 -3.58 14.31 -6.88
N LEU A 128 -4.65 13.99 -7.61
CA LEU A 128 -4.88 12.69 -8.20
C LEU A 128 -4.74 12.72 -9.73
N VAL A 129 -4.56 11.54 -10.31
CA VAL A 129 -4.58 11.33 -11.76
C VAL A 129 -5.65 10.32 -12.14
N VAL A 130 -6.30 10.55 -13.27
CA VAL A 130 -7.27 9.61 -13.85
C VAL A 130 -6.52 8.43 -14.47
N VAL A 131 -6.73 7.22 -13.92
CA VAL A 131 -6.02 6.01 -14.35
C VAL A 131 -6.22 5.75 -15.83
N ARG A 132 -7.45 5.93 -16.33
CA ARG A 132 -7.78 5.70 -17.75
C ARG A 132 -7.03 6.62 -18.72
N GLU A 133 -6.60 7.80 -18.29
CA GLU A 133 -5.83 8.73 -19.12
C GLU A 133 -4.33 8.42 -19.11
N LYS A 134 -3.84 7.79 -18.04
CA LYS A 134 -2.42 7.51 -17.83
C LYS A 134 -2.03 6.05 -18.08
N LYS A 135 -3.00 5.13 -18.21
CA LYS A 135 -2.75 3.72 -18.43
C LYS A 135 -1.98 3.44 -19.72
N ASN A 136 -1.16 2.39 -19.71
CA ASN A 136 -0.65 1.78 -20.93
C ASN A 136 -1.69 0.81 -21.56
N GLN A 137 -1.27 0.05 -22.57
CA GLN A 137 -2.15 -0.89 -23.29
C GLN A 137 -2.27 -2.27 -22.63
N ALA A 138 -1.53 -2.55 -21.55
CA ALA A 138 -1.42 -3.88 -20.94
C ALA A 138 -2.60 -4.26 -20.04
N TYR A 139 -3.57 -3.36 -19.83
CA TYR A 139 -4.68 -3.59 -18.91
C TYR A 139 -5.87 -2.67 -19.20
N TRP A 140 -7.02 -2.99 -18.60
CA TRP A 140 -8.28 -2.25 -18.71
C TRP A 140 -8.55 -1.37 -17.49
N VAL A 141 -9.46 -0.40 -17.66
CA VAL A 141 -9.95 0.44 -16.56
C VAL A 141 -11.47 0.59 -16.73
N SER A 142 -12.21 0.47 -15.63
CA SER A 142 -13.68 0.50 -15.64
C SER A 142 -14.23 1.77 -16.32
N ASP A 143 -13.81 2.95 -15.86
CA ASP A 143 -14.17 4.23 -16.46
C ASP A 143 -13.20 5.38 -16.10
N TYR A 144 -13.60 6.63 -16.33
CA TYR A 144 -12.81 7.85 -16.07
C TYR A 144 -12.89 8.34 -14.61
N SER A 145 -13.70 7.70 -13.74
CA SER A 145 -13.80 8.05 -12.33
C SER A 145 -12.73 7.40 -11.46
N VAL A 146 -12.04 6.39 -11.99
CA VAL A 146 -10.92 5.73 -11.30
C VAL A 146 -9.73 6.67 -11.24
N MET A 147 -9.44 7.19 -10.05
CA MET A 147 -8.34 8.11 -9.77
C MET A 147 -7.43 7.55 -8.68
N ILE A 148 -6.12 7.79 -8.75
CA ILE A 148 -5.14 7.42 -7.71
C ILE A 148 -4.04 8.49 -7.62
N LYS A 149 -3.23 8.46 -6.56
CA LYS A 149 -2.07 9.34 -6.45
C LYS A 149 -1.05 9.04 -7.55
N PRO A 150 -0.35 10.06 -8.10
CA PRO A 150 0.64 9.89 -9.16
C PRO A 150 1.70 8.82 -8.88
N VAL A 151 2.22 8.77 -7.64
CA VAL A 151 3.25 7.80 -7.23
C VAL A 151 2.79 6.35 -7.38
N ALA A 152 1.52 6.08 -7.09
CA ALA A 152 0.90 4.77 -7.26
C ALA A 152 0.66 4.47 -8.76
N MET A 153 0.28 5.47 -9.55
CA MET A 153 0.03 5.31 -10.99
C MET A 153 1.25 4.83 -11.79
N ASP A 154 2.42 5.41 -11.54
CA ASP A 154 3.64 5.04 -12.26
C ASP A 154 4.07 3.60 -11.93
N ALA A 155 3.94 3.22 -10.65
CA ALA A 155 4.16 1.85 -10.19
C ALA A 155 3.15 0.86 -10.80
N LEU A 156 1.87 1.23 -10.86
CA LEU A 156 0.81 0.40 -11.44
C LEU A 156 1.07 0.10 -12.92
N ASN A 157 1.42 1.14 -13.69
CA ASN A 157 1.76 1.00 -15.10
C ASN A 157 2.94 0.04 -15.30
N SER A 158 3.99 0.18 -14.47
CA SER A 158 5.18 -0.67 -14.55
C SER A 158 4.83 -2.13 -14.22
N MET A 159 4.10 -2.36 -13.13
CA MET A 159 3.66 -3.68 -12.69
C MET A 159 2.82 -4.38 -13.75
N LEU A 160 1.79 -3.73 -14.28
CA LEU A 160 0.87 -4.36 -15.24
C LEU A 160 1.49 -4.53 -16.63
N LEU A 161 2.47 -3.69 -17.00
CA LEU A 161 3.25 -3.92 -18.21
C LEU A 161 4.13 -5.18 -18.09
N ASP A 162 4.81 -5.35 -16.96
CA ASP A 162 5.67 -6.51 -16.73
C ASP A 162 4.85 -7.79 -16.55
N PHE A 163 3.67 -7.72 -15.92
CA PHE A 163 2.69 -8.80 -15.90
C PHE A 163 2.32 -9.25 -17.31
N TYR A 164 1.93 -8.31 -18.18
CA TYR A 164 1.60 -8.60 -19.57
C TYR A 164 2.80 -9.18 -20.33
N ASN A 165 4.00 -8.63 -20.14
CA ASN A 165 5.21 -9.17 -20.79
C ASN A 165 5.50 -10.61 -20.35
N ALA A 166 5.27 -10.94 -19.08
CA ALA A 166 5.53 -12.27 -18.53
C ALA A 166 4.47 -13.32 -18.92
N THR A 167 3.21 -12.91 -19.05
CA THR A 167 2.06 -13.83 -19.17
C THR A 167 1.33 -13.74 -20.51
N GLN A 168 1.51 -12.64 -21.24
CA GLN A 168 0.71 -12.23 -22.41
C GLN A 168 -0.79 -12.06 -22.10
N ASN A 169 -1.12 -11.86 -20.82
CA ASN A 169 -2.47 -11.65 -20.35
C ASN A 169 -2.69 -10.15 -20.09
N ASP A 170 -3.70 -9.55 -20.74
CA ASP A 170 -4.08 -8.14 -20.60
C ASP A 170 -5.45 -7.95 -19.94
N SER A 171 -6.04 -9.03 -19.42
CA SER A 171 -7.43 -9.04 -18.92
C SER A 171 -7.60 -8.36 -17.56
N VAL A 172 -6.53 -7.97 -16.89
CA VAL A 172 -6.62 -7.22 -15.62
C VAL A 172 -7.35 -5.91 -15.86
N MET A 173 -8.35 -5.62 -15.04
CA MET A 173 -9.06 -4.36 -15.05
C MET A 173 -8.98 -3.68 -13.70
N VAL A 174 -8.55 -2.42 -13.69
CA VAL A 174 -8.67 -1.55 -12.51
C VAL A 174 -10.13 -1.12 -12.37
N ARG A 175 -10.79 -1.60 -11.32
CA ARG A 175 -12.22 -1.38 -11.09
C ARG A 175 -12.46 -0.13 -10.26
N SER A 176 -11.69 0.07 -9.20
CA SER A 176 -11.79 1.22 -8.30
C SER A 176 -10.41 1.73 -7.85
N GLY A 177 -10.38 3.01 -7.50
CA GLY A 177 -9.26 3.70 -6.88
C GLY A 177 -9.74 4.57 -5.73
N TYR A 178 -9.37 5.85 -5.71
CA TYR A 178 -9.82 6.84 -4.73
C TYR A 178 -11.35 6.89 -4.57
N ARG A 179 -11.80 7.05 -3.32
CA ARG A 179 -13.20 7.31 -2.97
C ARG A 179 -13.26 8.45 -1.96
N THR A 180 -14.13 9.43 -2.19
CA THR A 180 -14.41 10.45 -1.18
C THR A 180 -15.13 9.84 0.03
N ILE A 181 -15.05 10.52 1.18
CA ILE A 181 -15.78 10.10 2.39
C ILE A 181 -17.29 10.11 2.12
N GLU A 182 -17.80 11.10 1.39
CA GLU A 182 -19.21 11.22 1.05
C GLU A 182 -19.69 10.08 0.15
N TYR A 183 -18.87 9.66 -0.82
CA TYR A 183 -19.19 8.52 -1.66
C TYR A 183 -19.23 7.23 -0.85
N GLN A 184 -18.25 7.03 0.05
CA GLN A 184 -18.21 5.87 0.96
C GLN A 184 -19.42 5.86 1.91
N GLN A 185 -19.90 7.01 2.37
CA GLN A 185 -21.12 7.13 3.17
C GLN A 185 -22.34 6.63 2.40
N GLY A 186 -22.48 7.00 1.13
CA GLY A 186 -23.56 6.51 0.27
C GLY A 186 -23.56 4.98 0.13
N LEU A 187 -22.38 4.38 -0.10
CA LEU A 187 -22.24 2.92 -0.18
C LEU A 187 -22.58 2.24 1.14
N TYR A 188 -22.14 2.81 2.27
CA TYR A 188 -22.40 2.26 3.59
C TYR A 188 -23.90 2.30 3.93
N ASP A 189 -24.56 3.44 3.66
CA ASP A 189 -25.99 3.62 3.93
C ASP A 189 -26.85 2.71 3.05
N GLU A 190 -26.52 2.57 1.76
CA GLU A 190 -27.22 1.66 0.83
C GLU A 190 -27.13 0.21 1.32
N GLU A 191 -25.96 -0.21 1.81
CA GLU A 191 -25.77 -1.57 2.32
C GLU A 191 -26.53 -1.82 3.62
N LEU A 192 -26.58 -0.84 4.53
CA LEU A 192 -27.39 -0.97 5.75
C LEU A 192 -28.90 -1.00 5.43
N GLU A 193 -29.35 -0.21 4.45
CA GLU A 193 -30.74 -0.24 4.00
C GLU A 193 -31.09 -1.57 3.34
N SER A 194 -30.18 -2.13 2.52
CA SER A 194 -30.40 -3.38 1.79
C SER A 194 -30.46 -4.60 2.72
N THR A 195 -29.59 -4.64 3.73
CA THR A 195 -29.46 -5.76 4.67
C THR A 195 -30.34 -5.61 5.91
N GLY A 196 -30.74 -4.39 6.26
CA GLY A 196 -31.36 -4.06 7.55
C GLY A 196 -30.40 -4.19 8.74
N ALA A 197 -29.09 -4.29 8.49
CA ALA A 197 -28.08 -4.37 9.53
C ALA A 197 -27.83 -3.00 10.21
N VAL A 198 -27.26 -3.03 11.41
CA VAL A 198 -26.82 -1.81 12.13
C VAL A 198 -25.38 -1.40 11.81
N SER A 199 -24.62 -2.30 11.17
CA SER A 199 -23.25 -2.09 10.72
C SER A 199 -22.93 -3.03 9.56
N SER A 200 -22.07 -2.61 8.64
CA SER A 200 -21.61 -3.44 7.52
C SER A 200 -20.25 -4.07 7.84
N SER A 201 -20.10 -5.35 7.48
CA SER A 201 -18.79 -6.04 7.41
C SER A 201 -18.22 -6.06 5.99
N LEU A 202 -19.03 -5.68 4.99
CA LEU A 202 -18.66 -5.71 3.57
C LEU A 202 -18.21 -4.34 3.06
N VAL A 203 -18.72 -3.27 3.67
CA VAL A 203 -18.43 -1.89 3.29
C VAL A 203 -17.82 -1.19 4.50
N ALA A 204 -16.57 -0.75 4.36
CA ALA A 204 -15.90 0.02 5.40
C ALA A 204 -16.70 1.27 5.78
N LYS A 205 -16.65 1.64 7.06
CA LYS A 205 -17.26 2.89 7.53
C LYS A 205 -16.61 4.09 6.83
N PRO A 206 -17.35 5.17 6.57
CA PRO A 206 -16.78 6.41 6.04
C PRO A 206 -15.67 6.92 6.95
N GLY A 207 -14.51 7.24 6.38
CA GLY A 207 -13.29 7.58 7.12
C GLY A 207 -12.39 6.38 7.45
N TYR A 208 -12.88 5.15 7.35
CA TYR A 208 -12.14 3.91 7.71
C TYR A 208 -11.79 3.06 6.48
N SER A 209 -12.00 3.59 5.28
CA SER A 209 -11.65 2.95 4.00
C SER A 209 -10.29 3.40 3.50
N GLU A 210 -9.39 2.47 3.17
CA GLU A 210 -8.09 2.82 2.58
C GLU A 210 -8.23 3.53 1.22
N HIS A 211 -9.36 3.41 0.54
CA HIS A 211 -9.63 4.16 -0.70
C HIS A 211 -9.58 5.68 -0.49
N HIS A 212 -9.77 6.20 0.73
CA HIS A 212 -9.63 7.62 1.02
C HIS A 212 -8.21 8.14 0.84
N THR A 213 -7.20 7.26 0.90
CA THR A 213 -5.78 7.64 0.77
C THR A 213 -5.38 7.92 -0.68
N GLY A 214 -6.15 7.43 -1.66
CA GLY A 214 -5.79 7.44 -3.08
C GLY A 214 -4.60 6.53 -3.44
N LEU A 215 -4.15 5.66 -2.52
CA LEU A 215 -3.03 4.72 -2.70
C LEU A 215 -3.49 3.29 -3.01
N VAL A 216 -4.78 3.07 -3.20
CA VAL A 216 -5.39 1.75 -3.38
C VAL A 216 -5.90 1.58 -4.81
N VAL A 217 -5.79 0.36 -5.33
CA VAL A 217 -6.52 -0.10 -6.51
C VAL A 217 -7.20 -1.43 -6.21
N ASP A 218 -8.43 -1.58 -6.69
CA ASP A 218 -9.11 -2.88 -6.74
C ASP A 218 -9.08 -3.44 -8.17
N PHE A 219 -8.79 -4.73 -8.30
CA PHE A 219 -8.83 -5.43 -9.58
C PHE A 219 -10.10 -6.27 -9.77
N THR A 220 -10.48 -6.41 -11.04
CA THR A 220 -11.40 -7.40 -11.59
C THR A 220 -10.76 -7.92 -12.88
N THR A 221 -11.33 -8.93 -13.52
CA THR A 221 -10.86 -9.40 -14.82
C THR A 221 -11.90 -9.08 -15.89
N TYR A 222 -11.44 -8.83 -17.11
CA TYR A 222 -12.28 -8.54 -18.26
C TYR A 222 -11.61 -9.01 -19.54
N ASP A 223 -12.28 -9.89 -20.28
CA ASP A 223 -11.76 -10.50 -21.51
C ASP A 223 -12.27 -9.83 -22.81
N GLY A 224 -13.01 -8.74 -22.68
CA GLY A 224 -13.69 -8.08 -23.80
C GLY A 224 -15.18 -8.40 -23.91
N GLU A 225 -15.66 -9.44 -23.22
CA GLU A 225 -17.06 -9.88 -23.25
C GLU A 225 -17.71 -9.90 -21.87
N SER A 226 -16.98 -10.36 -20.85
CA SER A 226 -17.51 -10.59 -19.50
C SER A 226 -16.54 -10.17 -18.40
N TYR A 227 -17.10 -9.93 -17.21
CA TYR A 227 -16.35 -9.57 -16.00
C TYR A 227 -16.34 -10.73 -15.03
N GLU A 228 -15.20 -11.00 -14.41
CA GLU A 228 -15.07 -11.94 -13.30
C GLU A 228 -14.31 -11.31 -12.12
N ASP A 229 -14.47 -11.91 -10.94
CA ASP A 229 -13.74 -11.47 -9.74
C ASP A 229 -12.25 -11.80 -9.90
N PHE A 230 -11.39 -10.91 -9.43
CA PHE A 230 -9.96 -11.18 -9.38
C PHE A 230 -9.66 -12.05 -8.16
N ASP A 231 -9.26 -13.30 -8.37
CA ASP A 231 -8.96 -14.26 -7.29
C ASP A 231 -7.45 -14.48 -7.06
N GLY A 232 -6.61 -13.85 -7.90
CA GLY A 232 -5.15 -13.95 -7.80
C GLY A 232 -4.58 -15.31 -8.22
N THR A 233 -5.35 -16.15 -8.92
CA THR A 233 -4.93 -17.49 -9.37
C THR A 233 -4.53 -17.54 -10.85
N GLY A 234 -3.89 -18.63 -11.29
CA GLY A 234 -3.47 -18.79 -12.68
C GLY A 234 -2.39 -17.78 -13.07
N ASP A 235 -2.57 -17.07 -14.19
CA ASP A 235 -1.60 -16.04 -14.60
C ASP A 235 -1.47 -14.94 -13.54
N TYR A 236 -2.55 -14.61 -12.84
CA TYR A 236 -2.59 -13.53 -11.86
C TYR A 236 -1.76 -13.81 -10.60
N GLU A 237 -1.34 -15.06 -10.37
CA GLU A 237 -0.35 -15.41 -9.34
C GLU A 237 0.93 -14.59 -9.53
N TRP A 238 1.28 -14.25 -10.78
CA TRP A 238 2.40 -13.36 -11.06
C TRP A 238 2.25 -12.01 -10.35
N ILE A 239 1.06 -11.40 -10.33
CA ILE A 239 0.84 -10.13 -9.64
C ILE A 239 0.99 -10.34 -8.13
N MET A 240 0.40 -11.41 -7.59
CA MET A 240 0.52 -11.76 -6.16
C MET A 240 1.98 -11.92 -5.72
N ASP A 241 2.79 -12.53 -6.57
CA ASP A 241 4.20 -12.81 -6.31
C ASP A 241 5.16 -11.68 -6.68
N ASN A 242 4.72 -10.64 -7.39
CA ASN A 242 5.63 -9.60 -7.90
C ASN A 242 5.20 -8.16 -7.57
N CYS A 243 3.98 -7.91 -7.08
CA CYS A 243 3.48 -6.56 -6.79
C CYS A 243 4.43 -5.76 -5.87
N TYR A 244 5.06 -6.44 -4.92
CA TYR A 244 5.99 -5.84 -3.96
C TYR A 244 7.19 -5.14 -4.60
N LYS A 245 7.63 -5.61 -5.77
CA LYS A 245 8.75 -5.02 -6.53
C LYS A 245 8.43 -3.64 -7.08
N TYR A 246 7.16 -3.27 -7.10
CA TYR A 246 6.68 -1.97 -7.58
C TYR A 246 6.15 -1.11 -6.43
N GLY A 247 6.33 -1.53 -5.18
CA GLY A 247 5.82 -0.80 -4.01
C GLY A 247 4.36 -1.10 -3.67
N TYR A 248 3.74 -2.10 -4.30
CA TYR A 248 2.39 -2.57 -3.98
C TYR A 248 2.40 -3.80 -3.09
N ILE A 249 1.38 -3.96 -2.24
CA ILE A 249 1.11 -5.18 -1.49
C ILE A 249 -0.32 -5.65 -1.77
N ASN A 250 -0.57 -6.96 -1.72
CA ASN A 250 -1.92 -7.42 -1.42
C ASN A 250 -2.21 -7.04 0.03
N ARG A 251 -3.16 -6.14 0.24
CA ARG A 251 -3.38 -5.48 1.53
C ARG A 251 -4.02 -6.39 2.58
N TYR A 252 -4.87 -7.32 2.13
CA TYR A 252 -5.66 -8.21 2.98
C TYR A 252 -5.41 -9.67 2.57
N PRO A 253 -4.24 -10.22 2.88
CA PRO A 253 -3.93 -11.62 2.60
C PRO A 253 -4.63 -12.56 3.58
N ALA A 254 -4.93 -13.78 3.12
CA ALA A 254 -5.47 -14.84 3.94
C ALA A 254 -4.59 -15.15 5.17
N GLY A 255 -5.23 -15.37 6.33
CA GLY A 255 -4.55 -15.68 7.59
C GLY A 255 -4.13 -14.45 8.41
N LYS A 256 -4.34 -13.23 7.89
CA LYS A 256 -4.05 -11.96 8.60
C LYS A 256 -5.33 -11.22 9.04
N GLU A 257 -6.51 -11.83 8.91
CA GLU A 257 -7.82 -11.20 9.17
C GLU A 257 -7.96 -10.71 10.61
N ALA A 258 -7.36 -11.43 11.58
CA ALA A 258 -7.34 -11.03 12.99
C ALA A 258 -6.52 -9.76 13.26
N LEU A 259 -5.64 -9.37 12.33
CA LEU A 259 -4.77 -8.21 12.43
C LEU A 259 -5.30 -7.05 11.59
N THR A 260 -5.75 -7.33 10.35
CA THR A 260 -6.28 -6.34 9.41
C THR A 260 -7.71 -5.93 9.73
N PHE A 261 -8.45 -6.80 10.43
CA PHE A 261 -9.89 -6.69 10.68
C PHE A 261 -10.75 -6.70 9.40
N ILE A 262 -10.21 -7.23 8.31
CA ILE A 262 -10.83 -7.34 6.99
C ILE A 262 -10.54 -8.75 6.46
N ASP A 263 -11.54 -9.38 5.86
CA ASP A 263 -11.43 -10.71 5.26
C ASP A 263 -10.40 -10.73 4.11
N ASN A 264 -10.00 -11.92 3.66
CA ASN A 264 -9.08 -12.04 2.52
C ASN A 264 -9.67 -11.41 1.25
N GLU A 265 -8.96 -10.42 0.69
CA GLU A 265 -9.34 -9.71 -0.54
C GLU A 265 -8.20 -9.76 -1.57
N PRO A 266 -8.10 -10.84 -2.38
CA PRO A 266 -7.02 -10.98 -3.37
C PRO A 266 -7.00 -9.88 -4.44
N TRP A 267 -8.09 -9.12 -4.58
CA TRP A 267 -8.21 -8.01 -5.54
C TRP A 267 -7.72 -6.65 -5.02
N HIS A 268 -7.45 -6.49 -3.71
CA HIS A 268 -7.21 -5.18 -3.09
C HIS A 268 -5.72 -4.91 -2.89
N PHE A 269 -5.17 -4.01 -3.71
CA PHE A 269 -3.75 -3.69 -3.69
C PHE A 269 -3.49 -2.28 -3.17
N ARG A 270 -2.59 -2.20 -2.19
CA ARG A 270 -2.19 -0.95 -1.53
C ARG A 270 -0.76 -0.58 -1.92
N TYR A 271 -0.55 0.65 -2.38
CA TYR A 271 0.77 1.21 -2.56
C TYR A 271 1.34 1.68 -1.22
N VAL A 272 2.52 1.17 -0.86
CA VAL A 272 3.30 1.53 0.33
C VAL A 272 4.70 2.04 -0.02
N GLY A 273 5.11 1.90 -1.28
CA GLY A 273 6.42 2.34 -1.77
C GLY A 273 7.54 1.31 -1.58
N ILE A 274 8.69 1.58 -2.21
CA ILE A 274 9.94 0.83 -2.06
C ILE A 274 10.81 1.62 -1.07
N PRO A 275 11.48 0.96 -0.11
CA PRO A 275 11.65 -0.50 0.04
C PRO A 275 10.57 -1.18 0.88
N HIS A 276 9.54 -0.45 1.32
CA HIS A 276 8.58 -0.93 2.31
C HIS A 276 7.86 -2.21 1.87
N ALA A 277 7.40 -2.26 0.62
CA ALA A 277 6.74 -3.46 0.09
C ALA A 277 7.69 -4.68 0.02
N GLU A 278 8.98 -4.48 -0.33
CA GLU A 278 9.99 -5.55 -0.33
C GLU A 278 10.20 -6.09 1.08
N ILE A 279 10.36 -5.21 2.07
CA ILE A 279 10.50 -5.62 3.48
C ILE A 279 9.26 -6.37 3.96
N MET A 280 8.07 -5.90 3.60
CA MET A 280 6.82 -6.58 3.95
C MET A 280 6.74 -7.98 3.35
N LYS A 281 7.20 -8.15 2.10
CA LYS A 281 7.27 -9.47 1.44
C LYS A 281 8.27 -10.39 2.14
N ASP A 282 9.48 -9.90 2.43
CA ASP A 282 10.56 -10.71 3.00
C ASP A 282 10.23 -11.25 4.41
N TYR A 283 9.47 -10.45 5.18
CA TYR A 283 9.09 -10.79 6.56
C TYR A 283 7.65 -11.31 6.69
N ASP A 284 6.92 -11.47 5.58
CA ASP A 284 5.51 -11.89 5.55
C ASP A 284 4.59 -11.04 6.45
N PHE A 285 4.72 -9.71 6.32
CA PHE A 285 3.95 -8.74 7.10
C PHE A 285 2.72 -8.21 6.36
N CYS A 286 1.59 -8.10 7.07
CA CYS A 286 0.58 -7.11 6.72
C CYS A 286 1.01 -5.70 7.16
N LEU A 287 0.30 -4.65 6.72
CA LEU A 287 0.70 -3.27 7.02
C LEU A 287 0.72 -3.00 8.54
N GLU A 288 -0.23 -3.56 9.29
CA GLU A 288 -0.29 -3.45 10.76
C GLU A 288 0.99 -3.99 11.44
N GLU A 289 1.46 -5.16 11.00
CA GLU A 289 2.70 -5.76 11.52
C GLU A 289 3.92 -4.94 11.11
N TYR A 290 3.97 -4.46 9.87
CA TYR A 290 5.07 -3.63 9.38
C TYR A 290 5.20 -2.32 10.16
N ILE A 291 4.09 -1.63 10.41
CA ILE A 291 4.08 -0.40 11.23
C ILE A 291 4.54 -0.70 12.66
N SER A 292 4.12 -1.84 13.23
CA SER A 292 4.56 -2.27 14.57
C SER A 292 6.05 -2.62 14.60
N PHE A 293 6.56 -3.25 13.54
CA PHE A 293 7.96 -3.62 13.37
C PHE A 293 8.87 -2.39 13.28
N ILE A 294 8.55 -1.44 12.39
CA ILE A 294 9.45 -0.32 12.09
C ILE A 294 9.59 0.66 13.28
N LYS A 295 8.59 0.70 14.16
CA LYS A 295 8.61 1.49 15.40
C LYS A 295 9.72 1.08 16.38
N ASN A 296 10.32 -0.10 16.21
CA ASN A 296 11.44 -0.55 17.04
C ASN A 296 12.79 0.07 16.63
N TYR A 297 12.83 0.77 15.50
CA TYR A 297 14.06 1.36 14.97
C TYR A 297 13.98 2.89 15.08
N THR A 298 14.78 3.47 15.96
CA THR A 298 14.87 4.94 16.11
C THR A 298 16.00 5.50 15.26
N ILE A 299 16.16 6.82 15.27
CA ILE A 299 17.30 7.49 14.66
C ILE A 299 18.67 7.02 15.19
N ASP A 300 18.73 6.43 16.38
CA ASP A 300 19.98 5.92 16.95
C ASP A 300 20.30 4.50 16.49
N THR A 301 19.26 3.69 16.24
CA THR A 301 19.43 2.27 15.93
C THR A 301 19.31 1.97 14.45
N GLY A 302 18.37 2.61 13.75
CA GLY A 302 18.13 2.46 12.31
C GLY A 302 17.76 1.03 11.87
N PHE A 303 16.94 0.92 10.84
CA PHE A 303 16.78 -0.31 10.07
C PHE A 303 17.51 -0.15 8.75
N LEU A 304 18.63 -0.86 8.61
CA LEU A 304 19.46 -0.81 7.42
C LEU A 304 19.08 -1.94 6.47
N TYR A 305 18.39 -1.61 5.39
CA TYR A 305 17.94 -2.57 4.39
C TYR A 305 18.87 -2.53 3.17
N LYS A 306 19.62 -3.62 2.96
CA LYS A 306 20.65 -3.77 1.91
C LYS A 306 20.35 -4.87 0.90
N GLU A 307 19.24 -5.58 1.08
CA GLU A 307 18.88 -6.76 0.30
C GLU A 307 17.90 -6.43 -0.83
N THR A 308 17.90 -5.17 -1.31
CA THR A 308 16.99 -4.78 -2.39
C THR A 308 17.38 -5.49 -3.68
N SER A 309 16.37 -5.81 -4.48
CA SER A 309 16.54 -6.57 -5.71
C SER A 309 17.37 -5.86 -6.79
N ASP A 310 17.47 -4.53 -6.72
CA ASP A 310 18.15 -3.65 -7.67
C ASP A 310 19.48 -3.07 -7.16
N GLY A 311 19.88 -3.42 -5.94
CA GLY A 311 21.14 -3.01 -5.30
C GLY A 311 21.12 -1.62 -4.64
N ALA A 312 19.94 -1.02 -4.49
CA ALA A 312 19.68 0.12 -3.62
C ALA A 312 19.96 -0.22 -2.14
N GLN A 313 20.14 0.82 -1.32
CA GLN A 313 20.31 0.66 0.13
C GLN A 313 19.55 1.76 0.86
N TYR A 314 18.84 1.37 1.91
CA TYR A 314 17.98 2.27 2.66
C TYR A 314 18.29 2.23 4.15
N LEU A 315 18.21 3.39 4.79
CA LEU A 315 18.13 3.53 6.24
C LEU A 315 16.72 3.99 6.60
N ILE A 316 16.02 3.21 7.41
CA ILE A 316 14.63 3.49 7.79
C ILE A 316 14.54 3.59 9.30
N TYR A 317 13.82 4.58 9.82
CA TYR A 317 13.61 4.71 11.26
C TYR A 317 12.32 5.46 11.54
N TYR A 318 11.87 5.33 12.78
CA TYR A 318 10.65 5.91 13.30
C TYR A 318 10.96 7.03 14.30
N THR A 319 10.19 8.11 14.19
CA THR A 319 10.18 9.23 15.14
C THR A 319 8.77 9.37 15.73
N PRO A 320 8.57 9.15 17.04
CA PRO A 320 7.27 9.33 17.67
C PRO A 320 6.85 10.81 17.64
N LEU A 321 5.54 11.05 17.49
CA LEU A 321 4.97 12.38 17.62
C LEU A 321 5.26 12.92 19.02
N SER A 322 5.84 14.11 19.06
CA SER A 322 6.12 14.84 20.29
C SER A 322 4.82 15.31 20.95
N SER A 323 4.81 15.40 22.28
CA SER A 323 3.74 16.08 23.02
C SER A 323 3.79 17.61 22.89
N ALA A 324 4.85 18.15 22.30
CA ALA A 324 4.95 19.55 21.93
C ALA A 324 4.17 19.83 20.63
N GLU A 325 3.96 21.10 20.32
CA GLU A 325 3.26 21.53 19.08
C GLU A 325 3.96 21.03 17.80
N ARG A 326 5.30 20.84 17.87
CA ARG A 326 6.11 20.37 16.76
C ARG A 326 6.99 19.18 17.17
N THR A 327 7.23 18.30 16.22
CA THR A 327 8.13 17.16 16.30
C THR A 327 9.29 17.40 15.35
N ALA A 328 10.50 17.49 15.87
CA ALA A 328 11.70 17.56 15.04
C ALA A 328 11.99 16.16 14.48
N VAL A 329 11.83 16.00 13.17
CA VAL A 329 12.21 14.79 12.44
C VAL A 329 13.57 15.02 11.81
N TYR A 330 14.58 14.33 12.34
CA TYR A 330 15.97 14.52 11.94
C TYR A 330 16.30 13.72 10.67
N ILE A 331 17.08 14.31 9.76
CA ILE A 331 17.45 13.74 8.47
C ILE A 331 18.98 13.72 8.33
N PRO A 332 19.62 12.57 8.00
CA PRO A 332 21.04 12.49 7.76
C PRO A 332 21.48 13.41 6.61
N ILE A 333 22.57 14.15 6.82
CA ILE A 333 23.24 14.92 5.77
C ILE A 333 24.49 14.19 5.29
N MET A 334 24.80 14.36 4.00
CA MET A 334 25.96 13.79 3.33
C MET A 334 27.26 14.42 3.87
N ASP A 335 28.40 13.82 3.51
CA ASP A 335 29.73 14.23 3.98
C ASP A 335 30.10 15.69 3.63
N ASP A 336 29.39 16.31 2.69
CA ASP A 336 29.51 17.74 2.38
C ASP A 336 28.93 18.67 3.46
N GLN A 337 28.30 18.08 4.49
CA GLN A 337 27.68 18.75 5.64
C GLN A 337 26.62 19.79 5.29
N SER A 338 26.01 19.70 4.11
CA SER A 338 25.03 20.68 3.63
C SER A 338 23.85 20.07 2.87
N THR A 339 24.04 18.89 2.28
CA THR A 339 23.03 18.25 1.45
C THR A 339 22.45 17.04 2.17
N PRO A 340 21.13 16.99 2.43
CA PRO A 340 20.50 15.78 2.96
C PRO A 340 20.61 14.64 1.93
N TYR A 341 20.73 13.41 2.42
CA TYR A 341 20.47 12.24 1.57
C TYR A 341 19.04 12.32 1.01
N PRO A 342 18.73 11.77 -0.18
CA PRO A 342 17.35 11.65 -0.63
C PRO A 342 16.51 10.93 0.44
N TYR A 343 15.33 11.47 0.76
CA TYR A 343 14.49 10.94 1.81
C TYR A 343 13.00 11.12 1.53
N GLU A 344 12.21 10.26 2.17
CA GLU A 344 10.76 10.38 2.29
C GLU A 344 10.38 10.39 3.78
N ILE A 345 9.32 11.12 4.12
CA ILE A 345 8.70 11.09 5.44
C ILE A 345 7.23 10.72 5.24
N SER A 346 6.77 9.71 5.96
CA SER A 346 5.35 9.35 6.03
C SER A 346 4.89 9.41 7.47
N GLY A 347 3.74 10.03 7.72
CA GLY A 347 2.98 9.72 8.91
C GLY A 347 2.53 8.25 8.87
N ASN A 348 2.40 7.63 10.04
CA ASN A 348 1.82 6.29 10.16
C ASN A 348 0.31 6.30 10.43
N ASN A 349 -0.32 7.48 10.43
CA ASN A 349 -1.73 7.73 10.75
C ASN A 349 -2.13 7.45 12.21
N VAL A 350 -1.16 7.22 13.10
CA VAL A 350 -1.42 6.82 14.50
C VAL A 350 -0.67 7.71 15.48
N ASP A 351 0.66 7.67 15.46
CA ASP A 351 1.46 8.19 16.57
C ASP A 351 2.88 8.66 16.20
N GLY A 352 3.26 8.66 14.92
CA GLY A 352 4.56 9.21 14.53
C GLY A 352 4.84 9.13 13.05
N PHE A 353 6.12 9.31 12.74
CA PHE A 353 6.64 9.44 11.38
C PHE A 353 7.65 8.33 11.10
N ILE A 354 7.59 7.80 9.89
CA ILE A 354 8.53 6.84 9.33
C ILE A 354 9.36 7.59 8.31
N ILE A 355 10.67 7.53 8.46
CA ILE A 355 11.63 8.22 7.62
C ILE A 355 12.39 7.16 6.84
N THR A 356 12.44 7.34 5.52
CA THR A 356 13.11 6.45 4.58
C THR A 356 14.20 7.23 3.89
N VAL A 357 15.46 6.87 4.15
CA VAL A 357 16.62 7.55 3.57
C VAL A 357 17.26 6.63 2.54
N THR A 358 17.40 7.10 1.31
CA THR A 358 18.12 6.38 0.25
C THR A 358 19.62 6.64 0.39
N LEU A 359 20.35 5.66 0.91
CA LEU A 359 21.80 5.73 1.08
C LEU A 359 22.55 5.47 -0.24
N LYS A 360 21.95 4.65 -1.10
CA LYS A 360 22.46 4.32 -2.42
C LYS A 360 21.29 4.02 -3.35
N GLU A 361 21.29 4.68 -4.51
CA GLU A 361 20.33 4.41 -5.57
C GLU A 361 20.55 3.03 -6.19
N GLY A 362 19.44 2.38 -6.55
CA GLY A 362 19.45 1.11 -7.26
C GLY A 362 19.76 1.26 -8.74
N THR A 363 19.87 0.12 -9.42
CA THR A 363 20.13 0.08 -10.87
C THR A 363 18.85 0.10 -11.71
N GLN A 364 17.67 -0.02 -11.10
CA GLN A 364 16.42 0.26 -11.79
C GLN A 364 16.25 1.77 -11.94
N THR A 365 16.62 2.28 -13.10
CA THR A 365 16.04 3.52 -13.60
C THR A 365 14.52 3.33 -13.63
N THR A 366 13.79 4.07 -12.80
CA THR A 366 12.45 4.50 -13.18
C THR A 366 12.59 5.02 -14.61
N ALA A 367 12.02 4.30 -15.58
CA ALA A 367 12.18 4.69 -16.97
C ALA A 367 11.69 6.14 -17.08
N PRO A 368 12.50 7.08 -17.60
CA PRO A 368 11.99 8.41 -17.85
C PRO A 368 10.82 8.24 -18.84
N VAL A 369 9.66 8.77 -18.48
CA VAL A 369 8.51 8.90 -19.39
C VAL A 369 8.92 9.88 -20.49
N THR A 370 9.63 9.38 -21.50
CA THR A 370 9.76 10.02 -22.81
C THR A 370 9.27 9.04 -23.86
N GLY A 371 7.98 8.71 -23.76
CA GLY A 371 7.23 8.12 -24.87
C GLY A 371 6.75 9.25 -25.78
N ASN A 372 7.59 9.60 -26.75
CA ASN A 372 7.22 10.45 -27.87
C ASN A 372 5.96 9.84 -28.52
N SER A 373 4.86 10.56 -28.47
CA SER A 373 3.60 10.18 -29.12
C SER A 373 3.73 10.39 -30.62
N ASP A 374 4.51 9.56 -31.30
CA ASP A 374 4.51 9.49 -32.75
C ASP A 374 4.82 8.07 -33.20
N ASN A 375 3.93 7.56 -34.05
CA ASN A 375 4.08 6.40 -34.93
C ASN A 375 3.70 5.01 -34.38
N ILE A 376 2.39 4.78 -34.24
CA ILE A 376 1.79 3.52 -34.69
C ILE A 376 0.76 3.88 -35.76
N GLN A 377 1.10 3.55 -37.01
CA GLN A 377 0.22 3.70 -38.17
C GLN A 377 -1.08 2.92 -37.94
N SER A 378 -2.20 3.61 -38.10
CA SER A 378 -3.52 3.00 -38.24
C SER A 378 -3.58 2.18 -39.53
N SER A 379 -3.54 0.86 -39.40
CA SER A 379 -4.11 -0.03 -40.41
C SER A 379 -5.54 -0.37 -39.99
N ASP A 380 -6.48 0.52 -40.30
CA ASP A 380 -7.90 0.18 -40.43
C ASP A 380 -8.59 1.19 -41.36
N GLN A 381 -8.39 0.95 -42.65
CA GLN A 381 -9.32 1.35 -43.70
C GLN A 381 -10.01 0.10 -44.22
N ASP A 382 -11.31 0.25 -44.48
CA ASP A 382 -12.21 -0.65 -45.20
C ASP A 382 -12.66 -1.94 -44.49
N ASN A 383 -13.87 -1.88 -43.89
CA ASN A 383 -14.98 -2.58 -44.53
C ASN A 383 -16.35 -2.03 -44.12
N ALA A 384 -16.88 -1.09 -44.90
CA ALA A 384 -18.29 -0.74 -44.90
C ALA A 384 -18.86 -1.00 -46.29
N GLN A 385 -19.19 -2.25 -46.61
CA GLN A 385 -20.16 -2.63 -47.64
C GLN A 385 -20.65 -4.07 -47.43
N ARG A 386 -21.74 -4.24 -46.65
CA ARG A 386 -22.97 -5.00 -46.99
C ARG A 386 -23.92 -5.10 -45.82
#